data_AF-R9IWJ2-F1
#
_entry.id   AF-R9IWJ2-F1
#
_cell.length_a   1.000
_cell.length_b   1.000
_cell.length_c   1.000
_cell.angle_alpha   90.00
_cell.angle_beta   90.00
_cell.angle_gamma   90.00
#
_symmetry.space_group_name_H-M   'P 1'
#
loop_
_entity.id
_entity.type
_entity.pdbx_description
1 polymer ?
#
loop_
_entity_poly.entity_id
_entity_poly.type
_entity_poly.pdbx_seq_one_letter_code
_entity_poly.pdbx_strand_id
1 'polypeptide(L)'
;RRGIEMLVNLINISYCAMKLLPYQDEAFFKYQTESVQEFRFALSEQIRQQVFYAIFVEKVETSIKSNALINALKQLIKKQGHHL
;
A
#
# COMPACT_ATOMS: atom_id res chain seq x y z
N ARG A 1 -20.53 -24.14 -10.13
CA ARG A 1 -19.34 -24.83 -9.57
C ARG A 1 -18.04 -24.11 -9.91
N ARG A 2 -17.69 -23.91 -11.19
CA ARG A 2 -16.45 -23.24 -11.62
C ARG A 2 -16.19 -21.87 -10.97
N GLY A 3 -17.21 -21.01 -10.83
CA GLY A 3 -17.03 -19.70 -10.19
C GLY A 3 -16.67 -19.76 -8.70
N ILE A 4 -17.26 -20.71 -7.96
CA ILE A 4 -16.98 -20.89 -6.53
C ILE A 4 -15.53 -21.39 -6.35
N GLU A 5 -15.12 -22.35 -7.18
CA GLU A 5 -13.76 -22.87 -7.19
C GLU A 5 -12.73 -21.79 -7.51
N MET A 6 -13.01 -20.94 -8.51
CA MET A 6 -12.14 -19.79 -8.83
C MET A 6 -12.01 -18.81 -7.66
N LEU A 7 -13.11 -18.53 -6.95
CA LEU A 7 -13.08 -17.66 -5.78
C LEU A 7 -12.24 -18.26 -4.65
N VAL A 8 -12.43 -19.56 -4.36
CA VAL A 8 -11.64 -20.27 -3.34
C VAL A 8 -10.14 -20.25 -3.71
N ASN A 9 -9.82 -20.50 -4.98
CA ASN A 9 -8.42 -20.45 -5.45
C ASN A 9 -7.81 -19.06 -5.32
N LEU A 10 -8.57 -18.01 -5.66
CA LEU A 10 -8.10 -16.62 -5.50
C LEU A 10 -7.83 -16.28 -4.04
N ILE A 11 -8.72 -16.69 -3.13
CA ILE A 11 -8.54 -16.47 -1.67
C ILE A 11 -7.28 -17.17 -1.19
N ASN A 12 -7.07 -18.43 -1.59
CA ASN A 12 -5.89 -19.20 -1.19
C ASN A 12 -4.59 -18.57 -1.71
N ILE A 13 -4.55 -18.17 -2.98
CA ILE A 13 -3.36 -17.50 -3.56
C ILE A 13 -3.09 -16.18 -2.84
N SER A 14 -4.13 -15.38 -2.59
CA SER A 14 -4.01 -14.11 -1.88
C SER A 14 -3.47 -14.29 -0.47
N TYR A 15 -3.97 -15.30 0.25
CA TYR A 15 -3.49 -15.64 1.60
C TYR A 15 -2.02 -16.08 1.59
N CYS A 16 -1.64 -16.95 0.66
CA CYS A 16 -0.25 -17.40 0.49
C CYS A 16 0.69 -16.22 0.18
N ALA A 17 0.30 -15.34 -0.75
CA ALA A 17 1.07 -14.15 -1.08
C ALA A 17 1.27 -13.25 0.16
N MET A 18 0.23 -13.09 0.97
CA MET A 18 0.31 -12.31 2.20
C MET A 18 1.26 -12.91 3.25
N LYS A 19 1.38 -14.24 3.31
CA LYS A 19 2.36 -14.88 4.20
C LYS A 19 3.80 -14.75 3.70
N LEU A 20 4.00 -14.76 2.39
CA LEU A 20 5.33 -14.73 1.79
C LEU A 20 5.91 -13.31 1.71
N LEU A 21 5.05 -12.30 1.53
CA LEU A 21 5.48 -10.92 1.32
C LEU A 21 6.43 -10.37 2.42
N PRO A 22 6.20 -10.62 3.72
CA PRO A 22 7.15 -10.21 4.79
C PRO A 22 8.56 -10.80 4.69
N TYR A 23 8.76 -11.85 3.90
CA TYR A 23 10.07 -12.48 3.69
C TYR A 23 10.75 -12.02 2.40
N GLN A 24 10.03 -11.33 1.51
CA GLN A 24 10.53 -10.91 0.19
C GLN A 24 10.94 -9.43 0.18
N ASP A 25 10.40 -8.62 1.09
CA ASP A 25 10.60 -7.18 1.12
C ASP A 25 10.99 -6.72 2.52
N GLU A 26 12.15 -6.07 2.62
CA GLU A 26 12.74 -5.60 3.87
C GLU A 26 11.82 -4.65 4.63
N ALA A 27 10.98 -3.87 3.93
CA ALA A 27 10.00 -2.98 4.53
C ALA A 27 8.98 -3.71 5.43
N PHE A 28 8.80 -5.01 5.20
CA PHE A 28 7.83 -5.85 5.91
C PHE A 28 8.45 -6.90 6.83
N PHE A 29 9.77 -6.93 7.01
CA PHE A 29 10.46 -7.96 7.83
C PHE A 29 9.91 -8.07 9.26
N LYS A 30 9.49 -6.95 9.86
CA LYS A 30 8.87 -6.95 11.20
C LYS A 30 7.57 -7.75 11.30
N TYR A 31 6.94 -8.12 10.18
CA TYR A 31 5.69 -8.89 10.14
C TYR A 31 5.89 -10.38 9.89
N GLN A 32 7.12 -10.89 9.82
CA GLN A 32 7.40 -12.31 9.56
C GLN A 32 6.82 -13.25 10.64
N THR A 33 6.80 -12.78 11.89
CA THR A 33 6.28 -13.53 13.05
C THR A 33 4.86 -13.15 13.45
N GLU A 34 4.31 -12.10 12.82
CA GLU A 34 2.99 -11.57 13.15
C GLU A 34 1.88 -12.40 12.50
N SER A 35 0.65 -12.22 12.98
CA SER A 35 -0.48 -12.87 12.32
C SER A 35 -0.71 -12.28 10.93
N VAL A 36 -1.25 -13.11 10.05
CA VAL A 36 -1.71 -12.68 8.72
C VAL A 36 -2.70 -11.52 8.86
N GLN A 37 -3.60 -11.57 9.83
CA GLN A 37 -4.60 -10.53 10.05
C GLN A 37 -3.99 -9.17 10.41
N GLU A 38 -2.98 -9.15 11.30
CA GLU A 38 -2.25 -7.94 11.67
C GLU A 38 -1.49 -7.37 10.49
N PHE A 39 -0.79 -8.23 9.73
CA PHE A 39 -0.11 -7.79 8.52
C PHE A 39 -1.10 -7.22 7.50
N ARG A 40 -2.28 -7.83 7.34
CA ARG A 40 -3.33 -7.33 6.44
C ARG A 40 -3.76 -5.94 6.85
N PHE A 41 -3.99 -5.74 8.13
CA PHE A 41 -4.45 -4.47 8.67
C PHE A 41 -3.41 -3.37 8.40
N ALA A 42 -2.15 -3.64 8.75
CA ALA A 42 -1.05 -2.69 8.54
C ALA A 42 -0.84 -2.36 7.05
N LEU A 43 -0.82 -3.37 6.18
CA LEU A 43 -0.71 -3.19 4.74
C LEU A 43 -1.88 -2.37 4.19
N SER A 44 -3.10 -2.64 4.68
CA SER A 44 -4.29 -1.90 4.25
C SER A 44 -4.23 -0.42 4.66
N GLU A 45 -3.71 -0.10 5.84
CA GLU A 45 -3.48 1.28 6.26
C GLU A 45 -2.48 1.99 5.35
N GLN A 46 -1.36 1.33 5.02
CA GLN A 46 -0.36 1.89 4.11
C GLN A 46 -0.94 2.14 2.71
N ILE A 47 -1.71 1.20 2.16
CA ILE A 47 -2.39 1.37 0.87
C ILE A 47 -3.37 2.54 0.93
N ARG A 48 -4.19 2.64 1.99
CA ARG A 48 -5.12 3.77 2.16
C ARG A 48 -4.40 5.12 2.16
N GLN A 49 -3.27 5.21 2.87
CA GLN A 49 -2.45 6.42 2.90
C GLN A 49 -1.91 6.75 1.51
N GLN A 50 -1.34 5.79 0.78
CA GLN A 50 -0.83 6.00 -0.57
C GLN A 50 -1.93 6.45 -1.55
N VAL A 51 -3.11 5.81 -1.50
CA VAL A 51 -4.27 6.19 -2.32
C VAL A 51 -4.73 7.62 -2.01
N PHE A 52 -4.82 7.98 -0.72
CA PHE A 52 -5.14 9.35 -0.31
C PHE A 52 -4.15 10.36 -0.91
N TYR A 53 -2.84 10.09 -0.79
CA TYR A 53 -1.81 10.96 -1.33
C TYR A 53 -1.89 11.10 -2.86
N ALA A 54 -2.09 9.99 -3.58
CA ALA A 54 -2.24 10.01 -5.03
C ALA A 54 -3.42 10.88 -5.47
N ILE A 55 -4.60 10.69 -4.84
CA ILE A 55 -5.80 11.50 -5.11
C ILE A 55 -5.54 12.97 -4.77
N PHE A 56 -4.87 13.25 -3.64
CA PHE A 56 -4.59 14.61 -3.22
C PHE A 56 -3.68 15.33 -4.21
N VAL A 57 -2.59 14.69 -4.65
CA VAL A 57 -1.68 15.25 -5.66
C VAL A 57 -2.44 15.52 -6.96
N GLU A 58 -3.25 14.57 -7.43
CA GLU A 58 -4.07 14.74 -8.63
C GLU A 58 -5.03 15.94 -8.50
N LYS A 59 -5.68 16.11 -7.34
CA LYS A 59 -6.58 17.25 -7.08
C LYS A 59 -5.83 18.58 -7.05
N VAL A 60 -4.64 18.62 -6.46
CA VAL A 60 -3.80 19.83 -6.46
C VAL A 60 -3.37 20.18 -7.88
N GLU A 61 -2.99 19.20 -8.69
CA GLU A 61 -2.58 19.39 -10.08
C GLU A 61 -3.72 19.87 -10.98
N THR A 62 -4.88 19.23 -10.89
CA THR A 62 -6.00 19.47 -11.81
C THR A 62 -6.92 20.60 -11.39
N SER A 63 -7.21 20.71 -10.10
CA SER A 63 -8.25 21.61 -9.58
C SER A 63 -7.65 22.91 -9.04
N ILE A 64 -6.57 22.83 -8.24
CA ILE A 64 -5.94 24.00 -7.62
C ILE A 64 -4.90 24.64 -8.56
N LYS A 65 -4.19 23.82 -9.36
CA LYS A 65 -3.13 24.23 -10.29
C LYS A 65 -1.99 25.01 -9.62
N SER A 66 -1.64 24.64 -8.38
CA SER A 66 -0.55 25.29 -7.63
C SER A 66 0.75 24.50 -7.72
N ASN A 67 1.68 24.96 -8.57
CA ASN A 67 3.02 24.38 -8.69
C ASN A 67 3.83 24.46 -7.38
N ALA A 68 3.58 25.47 -6.55
CA ALA A 68 4.23 25.61 -5.25
C ALA A 68 3.81 24.47 -4.30
N LEU A 69 2.51 24.14 -4.27
CA LEU A 69 1.99 23.04 -3.45
C LEU A 69 2.49 21.68 -3.96
N ILE A 70 2.52 21.48 -5.29
CA ILE A 70 3.07 20.24 -5.89
C ILE A 70 4.53 20.05 -5.50
N ASN A 71 5.34 21.12 -5.58
CA ASN A 71 6.76 21.05 -5.22
C ASN A 71 6.96 20.79 -3.72
N ALA A 72 6.15 21.41 -2.85
CA ALA A 72 6.18 21.15 -1.42
C ALA A 72 5.81 19.68 -1.11
N LEU A 73 4.80 19.13 -1.78
CA LEU A 73 4.39 17.73 -1.64
C LEU A 73 5.48 16.76 -2.11
N LYS A 74 6.10 17.04 -3.26
CA LYS A 74 7.23 16.24 -3.77
C LYS A 74 8.40 16.24 -2.78
N GLN A 75 8.71 17.38 -2.14
CA GLN A 75 9.74 17.45 -1.11
C GLN A 75 9.36 16.69 0.15
N LEU A 76 8.09 16.77 0.58
CA LEU A 76 7.59 16.03 1.73
C LEU A 76 7.70 14.52 1.50
N ILE A 77 7.30 14.03 0.32
CA ILE A 77 7.40 12.62 -0.06
C ILE A 77 8.86 12.18 -0.10
N LYS A 78 9.78 12.97 -0.67
CA LYS A 78 11.22 12.64 -0.64
C LYS A 78 11.77 12.52 0.78
N LYS A 79 11.33 13.38 1.70
CA LYS A 79 11.73 13.31 3.12
C LYS A 79 11.14 12.09 3.83
N GLN A 80 9.90 11.70 3.51
CA GLN A 80 9.25 10.53 4.10
C GLN A 80 9.74 9.21 3.49
N GLY A 81 10.04 9.19 2.19
CA GLY A 81 10.51 8.02 1.44
C GLY A 81 12.00 7.68 1.61
N HIS A 82 12.76 8.44 2.41
CA HIS A 82 14.08 7.99 2.90
C HIS A 82 13.99 7.03 4.10
N HIS A 83 12.77 6.66 4.51
CA HIS A 83 12.50 5.74 5.62
C HIS A 83 11.48 4.64 5.28
N LEU A 84 11.23 4.37 3.99
CA LEU A 84 10.48 3.21 3.51
C LEU A 84 11.43 2.29 2.74
#